data_AF-A0A6A5SGT0-F1
#
_entry.id   AF-A0A6A5SGT0-F1
#
_cell.length_a   1.000
_cell.length_b   1.000
_cell.length_c   1.000
_cell.angle_alpha   90.00
_cell.angle_beta   90.00
_cell.angle_gamma   90.00
#
_symmetry.space_group_name_H-M   'P 1'
#
loop_
_entity.id
_entity.type
_entity.pdbx_description
1 polymer ?
#
loop_
_entity_poly.entity_id
_entity_poly.type
_entity_poly.pdbx_seq_one_letter_code
_entity_poly.pdbx_strand_id
1 'polypeptide(L)'
;MARSNSGTVPYDMWICDIYNGGNLIAIADGKRPVCGHEKDGCCISAGEQPLKTAGLSPGHHDHQFPQSRTALPYYPAMIDHHHHQGLNLHSPAAYSYGDNVAPRSSYPDPPTDLWTCHECGSQNCNWYDLCPICNRGTRSSISRYNIHTAYSSFGFTTHVPAGSAGEGAWYCPNCGGANGPLNDYCADSDCGASRP
;
A
#
# COMPACT_ATOMS: atom_id res chain seq x y z
N MET A 1 17.40 -21.59 -0.01
CA MET A 1 16.16 -22.21 -0.52
C MET A 1 15.02 -21.25 -0.22
N ALA A 2 14.48 -20.55 -1.23
CA ALA A 2 13.35 -19.65 -1.03
C ALA A 2 12.10 -20.48 -0.71
N ARG A 3 11.45 -20.21 0.43
CA ARG A 3 10.19 -20.86 0.79
C ARG A 3 9.13 -20.46 -0.23
N SER A 4 8.47 -21.45 -0.83
CA SER A 4 7.30 -21.23 -1.68
C SER A 4 6.27 -20.44 -0.88
N ASN A 5 5.88 -19.26 -1.38
CA ASN A 5 4.75 -18.50 -0.82
C ASN A 5 3.54 -19.43 -0.81
N SER A 6 3.09 -19.85 0.37
CA SER A 6 2.10 -20.92 0.54
C SER A 6 0.70 -20.55 0.02
N GLY A 7 0.52 -19.34 -0.50
CA GLY A 7 -0.76 -18.84 -1.00
C GLY A 7 -1.84 -18.89 0.08
N THR A 8 -1.46 -18.94 1.37
CA THR A 8 -2.37 -18.95 2.52
C THR A 8 -2.33 -17.59 3.18
N VAL A 9 -3.48 -17.13 3.67
CA VAL A 9 -3.55 -15.91 4.49
C VAL A 9 -2.75 -16.12 5.78
N PRO A 10 -1.89 -15.18 6.20
CA PRO A 10 -1.19 -15.25 7.48
C PRO A 10 -2.13 -15.49 8.67
N TYR A 11 -1.64 -16.17 9.71
CA TYR A 11 -2.48 -16.56 10.87
C TYR A 11 -2.98 -15.37 11.71
N ASP A 12 -2.38 -14.20 11.53
CA ASP A 12 -2.71 -12.94 12.18
C ASP A 12 -3.54 -12.02 11.28
N MET A 13 -4.03 -12.53 10.13
CA MET A 13 -4.77 -11.75 9.14
C MET A 13 -6.05 -12.44 8.66
N TRP A 14 -6.99 -11.64 8.16
CA TRP A 14 -8.13 -12.10 7.35
C TRP A 14 -8.36 -11.14 6.18
N ILE A 15 -8.98 -11.61 5.09
CA ILE A 15 -9.26 -10.82 3.89
C ILE A 15 -10.75 -10.56 3.79
N CYS A 16 -11.12 -9.28 3.66
CA CYS A 16 -12.49 -8.84 3.41
C CYS A 16 -12.86 -9.12 1.95
N ASP A 17 -13.97 -9.80 1.70
CA ASP A 17 -14.45 -10.16 0.37
C ASP A 17 -14.90 -8.94 -0.45
N ILE A 18 -15.46 -7.91 0.18
CA ILE A 18 -15.94 -6.70 -0.51
C ILE A 18 -14.80 -5.91 -1.16
N TYR A 19 -13.64 -5.82 -0.49
CA TYR A 19 -12.53 -4.96 -0.93
C TYR A 19 -11.25 -5.72 -1.25
N ASN A 20 -11.25 -7.04 -1.06
CA ASN A 20 -10.10 -7.91 -1.22
C ASN A 20 -8.84 -7.42 -0.46
N GLY A 21 -9.05 -6.76 0.68
CA GLY A 21 -8.00 -6.15 1.49
C GLY A 21 -7.76 -6.95 2.77
N GLY A 22 -6.49 -7.23 3.08
CA GLY A 22 -6.08 -7.90 4.31
C GLY A 22 -6.24 -7.00 5.54
N ASN A 23 -6.64 -7.59 6.66
CA ASN A 23 -6.85 -6.93 7.94
C ASN A 23 -6.14 -7.72 9.03
N LEU A 24 -5.39 -7.03 9.89
CA LEU A 24 -4.73 -7.63 11.04
C LEU A 24 -5.77 -7.94 12.12
N ILE A 25 -5.82 -9.18 12.58
CA ILE A 25 -6.72 -9.65 13.64
C ILE A 25 -6.54 -8.80 14.91
N ALA A 26 -5.30 -8.43 15.25
CA ALA A 26 -5.00 -7.61 16.42
C ALA A 26 -5.68 -6.21 16.41
N ILE A 27 -6.05 -5.70 15.24
CA ILE A 27 -6.63 -4.35 15.07
C ILE A 27 -8.12 -4.43 14.68
N ALA A 28 -8.51 -5.49 13.98
CA ALA A 28 -9.78 -5.56 13.28
C ALA A 28 -10.38 -6.98 13.32
N ASP A 29 -10.40 -7.64 14.49
CA ASP A 29 -10.87 -9.04 14.59
C ASP A 29 -12.32 -9.23 14.11
N GLY A 30 -13.21 -8.31 14.48
CA GLY A 30 -14.64 -8.38 14.13
C GLY A 30 -15.09 -7.43 13.02
N LYS A 31 -14.38 -6.33 12.76
CA LYS A 31 -14.85 -5.28 11.85
C LYS A 31 -13.71 -4.52 11.20
N ARG A 32 -13.79 -4.35 9.88
CA ARG A 32 -12.79 -3.64 9.08
C ARG A 32 -12.90 -2.12 9.26
N PRO A 33 -11.83 -1.40 9.62
CA PRO A 33 -11.87 0.06 9.81
C PRO A 33 -12.18 0.84 8.52
N VAL A 34 -11.73 0.31 7.37
CA VAL A 34 -11.80 1.02 6.08
C VAL A 34 -13.21 1.00 5.49
N CYS A 35 -13.92 -0.13 5.56
CA CYS A 35 -15.23 -0.27 4.94
C CYS A 35 -16.38 -0.55 5.93
N GLY A 36 -16.08 -0.75 7.21
CA GLY A 36 -17.08 -1.09 8.21
C GLY A 36 -17.72 -2.47 8.03
N HIS A 37 -17.19 -3.33 7.15
CA HIS A 37 -17.66 -4.70 6.98
C HIS A 37 -17.32 -5.52 8.21
N GLU A 38 -18.32 -6.23 8.75
CA GLU A 38 -18.16 -7.16 9.85
C GLU A 38 -17.73 -8.52 9.31
N LYS A 39 -16.76 -9.14 9.98
CA LYS A 39 -16.20 -10.41 9.53
C LYS A 39 -17.30 -11.49 9.56
N ASP A 40 -17.65 -11.99 8.38
CA ASP A 40 -18.65 -13.02 8.19
C ASP A 40 -18.06 -14.25 7.47
N GLY A 41 -18.91 -15.20 7.08
CA GLY A 41 -18.49 -16.42 6.40
C GLY A 41 -18.03 -16.24 4.95
N CYS A 42 -18.12 -15.04 4.38
CA CYS A 42 -17.62 -14.72 3.04
C CYS A 42 -16.15 -14.23 3.07
N CYS A 43 -15.68 -13.76 4.23
CA CYS A 43 -14.28 -13.40 4.45
C CYS A 43 -13.34 -14.61 4.45
N ILE A 44 -12.11 -14.43 3.97
CA ILE A 44 -11.08 -15.47 4.01
C ILE A 44 -10.31 -15.35 5.32
N SER A 45 -10.37 -16.39 6.15
CA SER A 45 -9.77 -16.39 7.49
C SER A 45 -8.28 -16.72 7.47
N ALA A 46 -7.64 -16.46 8.60
CA ALA A 46 -6.28 -16.87 8.91
C ALA A 46 -6.02 -18.34 8.56
N GLY A 47 -4.97 -18.61 7.79
CA GLY A 47 -4.57 -19.95 7.37
C GLY A 47 -5.34 -20.52 6.17
N GLU A 48 -6.42 -19.88 5.73
CA GLU A 48 -7.16 -20.30 4.54
C GLU A 48 -6.41 -19.89 3.26
N GLN A 49 -6.58 -20.68 2.20
CA GLN A 49 -6.14 -20.25 0.87
C GLN A 49 -7.21 -19.34 0.28
N PRO A 50 -6.85 -18.16 -0.24
CA PRO A 50 -7.75 -17.41 -1.10
C PRO A 50 -8.19 -18.37 -2.20
N LEU A 51 -9.50 -18.54 -2.34
CA LEU A 51 -10.05 -19.22 -3.50
C LEU A 51 -9.36 -18.59 -4.71
N LYS A 52 -8.69 -19.41 -5.53
CA LYS A 52 -8.12 -18.96 -6.79
C LYS A 52 -9.28 -18.48 -7.64
N THR A 53 -9.64 -17.21 -7.49
CA THR A 53 -10.70 -16.59 -8.25
C THR A 53 -10.30 -16.76 -9.71
N ALA A 54 -11.09 -17.51 -10.44
CA ALA A 54 -10.91 -17.72 -11.87
C ALA A 54 -11.08 -16.35 -12.56
N GLY A 55 -9.98 -15.61 -12.72
CA GLY A 55 -9.83 -14.53 -13.69
C GLY A 55 -10.84 -13.37 -13.68
N LEU A 56 -11.48 -13.04 -12.56
CA LEU A 56 -12.32 -11.83 -12.49
C LEU A 56 -11.51 -10.66 -11.91
N SER A 57 -11.19 -9.73 -12.79
CA SER A 57 -10.50 -8.47 -12.53
C SER A 57 -11.18 -7.64 -11.42
N PRO A 58 -10.44 -6.84 -10.63
CA PRO A 58 -11.03 -5.92 -9.67
C PRO A 58 -11.74 -4.78 -10.42
N GLY A 59 -13.08 -4.69 -10.31
CA GLY A 59 -13.81 -3.52 -10.81
C GLY A 59 -15.25 -3.69 -11.27
N HIS A 60 -15.86 -4.89 -11.25
CA HIS A 60 -17.24 -5.06 -11.70
C HIS A 60 -18.22 -5.22 -10.52
N HIS A 61 -19.04 -4.20 -10.27
CA HIS A 61 -20.04 -4.16 -9.19
C HIS A 61 -21.28 -5.06 -9.41
N ASP A 62 -21.42 -5.71 -10.58
CA ASP A 62 -22.67 -6.33 -11.02
C ASP A 62 -22.77 -7.86 -10.90
N HIS A 63 -21.88 -8.51 -10.14
CA HIS A 63 -21.98 -9.96 -9.90
C HIS A 63 -22.23 -10.25 -8.42
N GLN A 64 -23.43 -9.89 -7.96
CA GLN A 64 -24.03 -10.51 -6.79
C GLN A 64 -24.25 -12.00 -7.09
N PHE A 65 -23.56 -12.87 -6.38
CA PHE A 65 -23.96 -14.27 -6.28
C PHE A 65 -25.37 -14.35 -5.67
N PRO A 66 -26.22 -15.30 -6.09
CA PRO A 66 -27.56 -15.44 -5.53
C PRO A 66 -27.47 -15.81 -4.05
N GLN A 67 -27.82 -14.87 -3.18
CA GLN A 67 -28.06 -15.12 -1.76
C GLN A 67 -29.12 -16.20 -1.63
N SER A 68 -28.69 -17.41 -1.28
CA SER A 68 -29.59 -18.48 -0.89
C SER A 68 -28.94 -19.29 0.21
N ARG A 69 -29.25 -18.92 1.45
CA ARG A 69 -29.42 -19.87 2.56
C ARG A 69 -30.18 -19.23 3.73
N THR A 70 -31.44 -19.66 3.82
CA THR A 70 -32.18 -19.97 5.06
C THR A 70 -32.31 -18.88 6.12
N ALA A 71 -33.50 -18.26 6.12
CA ALA A 71 -34.09 -17.54 7.24
C ALA A 71 -34.22 -18.45 8.48
N LEU A 72 -33.83 -17.90 9.64
CA LEU A 72 -34.36 -18.30 10.95
C LEU A 72 -34.99 -17.07 11.61
N PRO A 73 -36.11 -17.22 12.35
CA PRO A 73 -36.88 -16.09 12.83
C PRO A 73 -36.51 -15.67 14.27
N TYR A 74 -36.62 -14.36 14.50
CA TYR A 74 -37.14 -13.71 15.72
C TYR A 74 -36.27 -13.66 16.99
N TYR A 75 -35.91 -12.44 17.43
CA TYR A 75 -36.32 -11.84 18.73
C TYR A 75 -35.86 -10.35 18.82
N PRO A 76 -36.70 -9.41 19.33
CA PRO A 76 -36.32 -8.01 19.56
C PRO A 76 -36.24 -7.62 21.05
N ALA A 77 -35.25 -6.79 21.41
CA ALA A 77 -35.22 -5.89 22.57
C ALA A 77 -34.06 -4.88 22.31
N MET A 78 -34.26 -3.58 22.07
CA MET A 78 -34.66 -2.47 22.96
C MET A 78 -33.75 -2.27 24.20
N ILE A 79 -33.50 -0.99 24.51
CA ILE A 79 -32.78 -0.35 25.64
C ILE A 79 -31.35 0.11 25.26
N ASP A 80 -30.84 1.29 25.60
CA ASP A 80 -31.30 2.66 25.89
C ASP A 80 -30.00 3.50 26.03
N HIS A 81 -30.14 4.82 26.03
CA HIS A 81 -29.17 5.89 26.28
C HIS A 81 -27.97 5.62 27.20
N HIS A 82 -26.83 6.27 26.90
CA HIS A 82 -26.02 7.08 27.85
C HIS A 82 -25.00 7.95 27.05
N HIS A 83 -25.17 9.27 27.03
CA HIS A 83 -24.57 10.29 27.92
C HIS A 83 -23.17 10.78 27.50
N HIS A 84 -23.15 12.00 26.97
CA HIS A 84 -22.00 12.89 26.87
C HIS A 84 -21.36 13.12 28.24
N GLN A 85 -20.03 12.98 28.35
CA GLN A 85 -19.22 13.81 29.25
C GLN A 85 -17.84 14.06 28.63
N GLY A 86 -17.61 15.31 28.25
CA GLY A 86 -16.28 15.84 27.93
C GLY A 86 -15.52 16.18 29.21
N LEU A 87 -14.21 16.01 29.19
CA LEU A 87 -13.33 16.53 30.23
C LEU A 87 -12.02 17.07 29.63
N ASN A 88 -11.86 18.37 29.85
CA ASN A 88 -10.66 19.08 30.30
C ASN A 88 -9.40 19.08 29.43
N LEU A 89 -9.35 20.12 28.60
CA LEU A 89 -8.13 20.74 28.07
C LEU A 89 -7.37 21.42 29.23
N HIS A 90 -6.35 20.76 29.78
CA HIS A 90 -5.33 21.41 30.61
C HIS A 90 -4.10 21.71 29.74
N SER A 91 -3.85 23.00 29.51
CA SER A 91 -2.57 23.48 28.99
C SER A 91 -1.47 23.33 30.05
N PRO A 92 -0.33 22.68 29.76
CA PRO A 92 0.83 22.80 30.62
C PRO A 92 1.64 24.05 30.26
N ALA A 93 2.15 24.67 31.33
CA ALA A 93 3.00 25.83 31.33
C ALA A 93 4.25 25.67 30.44
N ALA A 94 4.64 26.77 29.81
CA ALA A 94 5.89 26.91 29.07
C ALA A 94 7.08 26.72 30.01
N TYR A 95 7.78 25.60 29.86
CA TYR A 95 9.09 25.38 30.46
C TYR A 95 10.19 25.87 29.52
N SER A 96 11.12 26.65 30.10
CA SER A 96 12.28 27.23 29.45
C SER A 96 13.17 26.21 28.76
N TYR A 97 13.57 26.53 27.53
CA TYR A 97 14.53 25.81 26.70
C TYR A 97 15.92 25.87 27.35
N GLY A 98 16.27 24.86 28.14
CA GLY A 98 17.66 24.50 28.39
C GLY A 98 18.12 23.54 27.29
N ASP A 99 19.33 23.76 26.77
CA ASP A 99 20.02 22.94 25.78
C ASP A 99 20.02 21.45 26.19
N ASN A 100 18.99 20.74 25.75
CA ASN A 100 18.90 19.30 25.85
C ASN A 100 19.44 18.74 24.54
N VAL A 101 20.66 18.21 24.58
CA VAL A 101 21.12 17.23 23.60
C VAL A 101 20.09 16.11 23.62
N ALA A 102 19.19 16.11 22.64
CA ALA A 102 18.10 15.15 22.57
C ALA A 102 18.71 13.74 22.67
N PRO A 103 18.23 12.88 23.60
CA PRO A 103 18.69 11.50 23.64
C PRO A 103 18.44 10.92 22.25
N ARG A 104 19.50 10.39 21.63
CA ARG A 104 19.44 9.72 20.34
C ARG A 104 18.26 8.76 20.39
N SER A 105 17.18 9.12 19.71
CA SER A 105 15.99 8.30 19.61
C SER A 105 16.41 7.04 18.89
N SER A 106 16.62 5.97 19.66
CA SER A 106 16.85 4.63 19.16
C SER A 106 15.51 4.12 18.66
N TYR A 107 15.09 4.58 17.48
CA TYR A 107 14.02 3.91 16.77
C TYR A 107 14.48 2.46 16.52
N PRO A 108 13.59 1.47 16.70
CA PRO A 108 13.89 0.11 16.32
C PRO A 108 14.30 0.09 14.85
N ASP A 109 15.27 -0.77 14.51
CA ASP A 109 15.70 -0.96 13.13
C ASP A 109 14.48 -1.16 12.22
N PRO A 110 14.48 -0.60 11.00
CA PRO A 110 13.36 -0.75 10.09
C PRO A 110 13.08 -2.23 9.85
N PRO A 111 11.80 -2.62 9.74
CA PRO A 111 11.41 -4.00 9.48
C PRO A 111 12.14 -4.56 8.25
N THR A 112 12.67 -5.77 8.36
CA THR A 112 13.45 -6.43 7.29
C THR A 112 12.59 -6.86 6.09
N ASP A 113 11.27 -6.73 6.20
CA ASP A 113 10.26 -7.06 5.22
C ASP A 113 9.80 -5.86 4.38
N LEU A 114 10.57 -4.77 4.34
CA LEU A 114 10.29 -3.61 3.50
C LEU A 114 11.19 -3.55 2.26
N TRP A 115 10.63 -3.06 1.15
CA TRP A 115 11.34 -2.74 -0.07
C TRP A 115 10.89 -1.39 -0.62
N THR A 116 11.84 -0.61 -1.14
CA THR A 116 11.56 0.73 -1.68
C THR A 116 11.38 0.67 -3.19
N CYS A 117 10.25 1.15 -3.69
CA CYS A 117 9.96 1.20 -5.12
C CYS A 117 10.96 2.11 -5.84
N HIS A 118 11.70 1.56 -6.80
CA HIS A 118 12.62 2.34 -7.63
C HIS A 118 11.92 3.42 -8.46
N GLU A 119 10.67 3.15 -8.88
CA GLU A 119 9.93 4.06 -9.77
C GLU A 119 9.37 5.28 -9.05
N CYS A 120 8.90 5.14 -7.80
CA CYS A 120 8.21 6.21 -7.09
C CYS A 120 8.70 6.47 -5.65
N GLY A 121 9.64 5.68 -5.14
CA GLY A 121 10.19 5.83 -3.79
C GLY A 121 9.31 5.32 -2.65
N SER A 122 8.11 4.77 -2.93
CA SER A 122 7.25 4.25 -1.85
C SER A 122 7.89 3.05 -1.16
N GLN A 123 7.76 2.97 0.17
CA GLN A 123 8.07 1.74 0.91
C GLN A 123 6.89 0.78 0.80
N ASN A 124 7.19 -0.47 0.45
CA ASN A 124 6.22 -1.53 0.26
C ASN A 124 6.65 -2.74 1.07
N CYS A 125 5.70 -3.57 1.47
CA CYS A 125 6.02 -4.81 2.16
C CYS A 125 6.45 -5.90 1.16
N ASN A 126 7.31 -6.82 1.60
CA ASN A 126 7.92 -7.85 0.76
C ASN A 126 6.93 -8.90 0.22
N TRP A 127 5.69 -8.93 0.73
CA TRP A 127 4.61 -9.76 0.21
C TRP A 127 3.91 -9.15 -1.01
N TYR A 128 4.24 -7.90 -1.38
CA TYR A 128 3.90 -7.31 -2.67
C TYR A 128 5.06 -7.46 -3.65
N ASP A 129 4.79 -8.04 -4.82
CA ASP A 129 5.76 -8.13 -5.92
C ASP A 129 5.74 -6.88 -6.83
N LEU A 130 4.63 -6.14 -6.84
CA LEU A 130 4.41 -4.87 -7.56
C LEU A 130 4.09 -3.75 -6.58
N CYS A 131 4.55 -2.54 -6.89
CA CYS A 131 4.27 -1.36 -6.09
C CYS A 131 2.78 -0.96 -6.25
N PRO A 132 1.96 -0.98 -5.19
CA PRO A 132 0.54 -0.62 -5.28
C PRO A 132 0.32 0.87 -5.59
N ILE A 133 1.34 1.71 -5.42
CA ILE A 133 1.24 3.16 -5.66
C ILE A 133 1.39 3.49 -7.15
N CYS A 134 2.44 2.97 -7.80
CA CYS A 134 2.72 3.32 -9.21
C CYS A 134 2.39 2.19 -10.20
N ASN A 135 2.11 0.98 -9.70
CA ASN A 135 1.88 -0.24 -10.49
C ASN A 135 2.97 -0.56 -11.53
N ARG A 136 4.19 -0.02 -11.34
CA ARG A 136 5.34 -0.17 -12.24
C ARG A 136 6.53 -0.81 -11.56
N GLY A 137 6.88 -0.35 -10.36
CA GLY A 137 8.05 -0.85 -9.65
C GLY A 137 7.83 -2.28 -9.16
N THR A 138 8.87 -3.10 -9.32
CA THR A 138 8.84 -4.49 -8.88
C THR A 138 9.82 -4.72 -7.73
N ARG A 139 9.53 -5.69 -6.87
CA ARG A 139 10.46 -6.08 -5.80
C ARG A 139 11.78 -6.64 -6.37
N SER A 140 11.71 -7.37 -7.48
CA SER A 140 12.85 -8.02 -8.12
C SER A 140 13.84 -7.04 -8.76
N SER A 141 13.42 -5.82 -9.11
CA SER A 141 14.34 -4.77 -9.59
C SER A 141 15.41 -4.40 -8.55
N ILE A 142 15.14 -4.57 -7.25
CA ILE A 142 16.09 -4.24 -6.18
C ILE A 142 17.25 -5.24 -6.13
N SER A 143 16.99 -6.52 -6.45
CA SER A 143 18.02 -7.55 -6.33
C SER A 143 19.13 -7.42 -7.38
N ARG A 144 18.95 -6.61 -8.44
CA ARG A 144 20.00 -6.37 -9.44
C ARG A 144 20.94 -5.21 -9.06
N TYR A 145 20.58 -4.39 -8.08
CA TYR A 145 21.37 -3.24 -7.64
C TYR A 145 21.95 -3.37 -6.23
N ASN A 146 21.56 -4.40 -5.46
CA ASN A 146 22.09 -4.63 -4.12
C ASN A 146 23.16 -5.73 -4.08
N ILE A 147 24.28 -5.48 -4.75
CA ILE A 147 25.58 -6.00 -4.32
C ILE A 147 26.46 -4.77 -4.14
N HIS A 148 26.89 -4.52 -2.89
CA HIS A 148 27.69 -3.39 -2.40
C HIS A 148 26.96 -2.09 -2.07
N THR A 149 26.37 -1.99 -0.88
CA THR A 149 26.65 -0.81 -0.03
C THR A 149 26.54 -1.16 1.46
N ALA A 150 27.57 -1.85 1.97
CA ALA A 150 27.94 -1.66 3.37
C ALA A 150 28.63 -0.29 3.46
N TYR A 151 28.09 0.59 4.30
CA TYR A 151 28.76 1.71 4.97
C TYR A 151 30.12 2.14 4.36
N SER A 152 30.10 2.99 3.34
CA SER A 152 31.28 3.79 3.02
C SER A 152 30.89 5.11 2.36
N SER A 153 30.93 6.15 3.19
CA SER A 153 31.47 7.49 2.91
C SER A 153 31.51 7.99 1.47
N PHE A 154 30.78 9.10 1.27
CA PHE A 154 31.09 10.22 0.36
C PHE A 154 31.49 9.86 -1.08
N GLY A 155 30.47 9.61 -1.90
CA GLY A 155 30.57 9.69 -3.35
C GLY A 155 29.19 9.95 -3.93
N PHE A 156 28.82 11.23 -4.04
CA PHE A 156 27.63 11.64 -4.79
C PHE A 156 27.87 11.29 -6.26
N THR A 157 27.43 10.10 -6.67
CA THR A 157 27.09 9.88 -8.07
C THR A 157 25.79 10.63 -8.24
N THR A 158 25.85 11.78 -8.91
CA THR A 158 24.70 12.60 -9.24
C THR A 158 23.75 11.77 -10.08
N HIS A 159 22.82 11.06 -9.43
CA HIS A 159 21.62 10.57 -10.08
C HIS A 159 20.89 11.82 -10.54
N VAL A 160 21.02 12.12 -11.84
CA VAL A 160 20.31 13.22 -12.49
C VAL A 160 18.84 13.03 -12.12
N PRO A 161 18.15 14.05 -11.57
CA PRO A 161 16.78 13.92 -11.11
C PRO A 161 15.92 13.27 -12.21
N ALA A 162 15.05 12.34 -11.81
CA ALA A 162 14.03 11.77 -12.69
C ALA A 162 13.32 12.93 -13.41
N GLY A 163 13.59 13.09 -14.70
CA GLY A 163 13.23 14.29 -15.47
C GLY A 163 14.36 14.91 -16.30
N SER A 164 15.61 14.48 -16.12
CA SER A 164 16.68 14.89 -17.03
C SER A 164 16.58 14.09 -18.32
N ALA A 165 16.22 14.77 -19.40
CA ALA A 165 16.13 14.22 -20.74
C ALA A 165 17.42 13.45 -21.09
N GLY A 166 17.36 12.11 -21.10
CA GLY A 166 18.44 11.29 -21.62
C GLY A 166 18.73 11.67 -23.08
N GLU A 167 19.92 11.34 -23.57
CA GLU A 167 20.28 11.62 -24.96
C GLU A 167 19.17 11.13 -25.93
N GLY A 168 18.71 12.03 -26.80
CA GLY A 168 17.64 11.76 -27.77
C GLY A 168 16.21 11.91 -27.26
N ALA A 169 16.00 12.24 -25.97
CA ALA A 169 14.68 12.61 -25.48
C ALA A 169 14.19 13.94 -26.11
N TRP A 170 12.88 14.08 -26.27
CA TRP A 170 12.26 15.24 -26.90
C TRP A 170 11.09 15.75 -26.06
N TYR A 171 10.80 17.05 -26.15
CA TYR A 171 9.68 17.67 -25.46
C TYR A 171 8.51 17.87 -26.41
N CYS A 172 7.31 17.50 -25.97
CA CYS A 172 6.11 17.69 -26.78
C CYS A 172 5.82 19.19 -26.96
N PRO A 173 5.70 19.70 -28.20
CA PRO A 173 5.42 21.12 -28.43
C PRO A 173 4.00 21.52 -28.01
N ASN A 174 3.10 20.55 -27.83
CA ASN A 174 1.70 20.81 -27.46
C ASN A 174 1.49 20.87 -25.95
N CYS A 175 2.00 19.91 -25.17
CA CYS A 175 1.79 19.84 -23.72
C CYS A 175 3.05 20.06 -22.86
N GLY A 176 4.24 20.14 -23.46
CA GLY A 176 5.51 20.32 -22.73
C GLY A 176 6.02 19.05 -22.03
N GLY A 177 5.33 17.91 -22.14
CA GLY A 177 5.76 16.64 -21.55
C GLY A 177 7.07 16.12 -22.17
N ALA A 178 7.94 15.54 -21.34
CA ALA A 178 9.18 14.90 -21.78
C ALA A 178 8.90 13.48 -22.29
N ASN A 179 9.48 13.12 -23.43
CA ASN A 179 9.29 11.82 -24.08
C ASN A 179 10.61 11.09 -24.27
N GLY A 180 10.56 9.76 -24.26
CA GLY A 180 11.72 8.92 -24.53
C GLY A 180 12.16 9.00 -26.00
N PRO A 181 13.44 8.66 -26.29
CA PRO A 181 14.00 8.72 -27.65
C PRO A 181 13.33 7.77 -28.66
N LEU A 182 12.67 6.71 -28.17
CA LEU A 182 11.98 5.70 -28.98
C LEU A 182 10.49 5.98 -29.19
N ASN A 183 9.96 7.06 -28.60
CA ASN A 183 8.56 7.40 -28.73
C ASN A 183 8.35 8.27 -29.97
N ASP A 184 7.54 7.79 -30.91
CA ASP A 184 7.09 8.55 -32.09
C ASP A 184 5.94 9.53 -31.77
N TYR A 185 5.26 9.32 -30.64
CA TYR A 185 4.13 10.11 -30.16
C TYR A 185 4.29 10.48 -28.69
N CYS A 186 3.61 11.55 -28.25
CA CYS A 186 3.62 11.98 -26.86
C CYS A 186 3.10 10.87 -25.92
N ALA A 187 3.84 10.58 -24.85
CA ALA A 187 3.50 9.58 -23.84
C ALA A 187 2.31 9.98 -22.95
N ASP A 188 1.93 11.26 -22.98
CA ASP A 188 0.69 11.75 -22.39
C ASP A 188 -0.49 11.26 -23.24
N SER A 189 -1.34 10.41 -22.64
CA SER A 189 -2.47 9.76 -23.30
C SER A 189 -3.47 10.73 -23.89
N ASP A 190 -3.54 11.95 -23.35
CA ASP A 190 -4.52 12.96 -23.77
C ASP A 190 -3.97 13.88 -24.88
N CYS A 191 -2.66 13.86 -25.12
CA CYS A 191 -2.02 14.72 -26.10
C CYS A 191 -1.92 14.08 -27.48
N GLY A 192 -1.32 12.89 -27.58
CA GLY A 192 -1.17 12.14 -28.85
C GLY A 192 -0.36 12.83 -29.97
N ALA A 193 0.27 14.00 -29.71
CA ALA A 193 1.03 14.72 -30.74
C ALA A 193 2.25 13.92 -31.21
N SER A 194 2.56 13.98 -32.51
CA SER A 194 3.72 13.34 -33.11
C SER A 194 5.02 14.06 -32.75
N ARG A 195 6.13 13.33 -32.79
CA ARG A 195 7.47 13.88 -32.63
C ARG A 195 7.77 14.97 -33.68
N PRO A 196 8.40 16.10 -33.30
CA PRO A 196 8.82 17.15 -34.24
C PRO A 196 9.89 16.70 -35.23
#